data_AF-A0A380P2N5-F1
#
_entry.id   AF-A0A380P2N5-F1
#
_cell.length_a   1.000
_cell.length_b   1.000
_cell.length_c   1.000
_cell.angle_alpha   90.00
_cell.angle_beta   90.00
_cell.angle_gamma   90.00
#
_symmetry.space_group_name_H-M   'P 1'
#
loop_
_entity.id
_entity.type
_entity.pdbx_description
1 polymer ?
#
loop_
_entity_poly.entity_id
_entity_poly.type
_entity_poly.pdbx_seq_one_letter_code
_entity_poly.pdbx_strand_id
1 'polypeptide(L)'
;MAPGEASKSIELVQTIVKQMSHDHFTRSDGVIALGGGVITDLAGMVASLYMRGIGLIQVPTSMTAQVDASIGGKTAVNLGEVKNVMGTFYQPDFVLVDPAFLTTLSDRDLVEGYAESVKMSLLAGGDFAELTGSIQSVADLKSKLVPVIEASLNYKRDIVVQDEFDHNQRQILNFGHTFGHAIELMAHGDLRHGEAISIGMVAITDRLERDGYTKAGVSDQITSRLLAVGLPVFSEYIGQDEFFDLVKRDKKEQMIGLISLG
;
A
#
# COMPACT_ATOMS: atom_id res chain seq x y z
N MET A 1 13.68 -17.22 -1.77
CA MET A 1 13.49 -16.39 -0.56
C MET A 1 12.33 -16.96 0.22
N ALA A 2 12.32 -16.84 1.55
CA ALA A 2 11.14 -17.19 2.34
C ALA A 2 10.01 -16.19 2.04
N PRO A 3 8.75 -16.62 1.88
CA PRO A 3 7.64 -15.71 1.62
C PRO A 3 7.27 -14.90 2.88
N GLY A 4 6.74 -13.69 2.68
CA GLY A 4 6.12 -12.87 3.72
C GLY A 4 6.95 -11.66 4.16
N GLU A 5 6.34 -10.83 5.00
CA GLU A 5 6.86 -9.52 5.44
C GLU A 5 8.22 -9.61 6.15
N ALA A 6 8.51 -10.72 6.85
CA ALA A 6 9.79 -10.93 7.52
C ALA A 6 10.99 -10.96 6.55
N SER A 7 10.76 -11.25 5.27
CA SER A 7 11.81 -11.18 4.24
C SER A 7 12.16 -9.75 3.82
N LYS A 8 11.32 -8.76 4.16
CA LYS A 8 11.49 -7.36 3.81
C LYS A 8 12.51 -6.66 4.72
N SER A 9 13.78 -7.07 4.65
CA SER A 9 14.82 -6.64 5.59
C SER A 9 16.11 -6.19 4.90
N ILE A 10 16.90 -5.35 5.58
CA ILE A 10 18.19 -4.87 5.06
C ILE A 10 19.22 -5.99 4.91
N GLU A 11 19.15 -7.02 5.75
CA GLU A 11 20.01 -8.21 5.68
C GLU A 11 19.79 -8.97 4.38
N LEU A 12 18.53 -9.05 3.92
CA LEU A 12 18.22 -9.69 2.65
C LEU A 12 18.70 -8.82 1.48
N VAL A 13 18.54 -7.50 1.54
CA VAL A 13 19.12 -6.57 0.55
C VAL A 13 20.64 -6.77 0.44
N GLN A 14 21.35 -6.81 1.57
CA GLN A 14 22.79 -7.06 1.61
C GLN A 14 23.18 -8.40 0.98
N THR A 15 22.39 -9.45 1.25
CA THR A 15 22.61 -10.78 0.69
C THR A 15 22.50 -10.77 -0.84
N ILE A 16 21.46 -10.11 -1.38
CA ILE A 16 21.25 -9.99 -2.83
C ILE A 16 22.36 -9.17 -3.47
N VAL A 17 22.69 -8.01 -2.90
CA VAL A 17 23.77 -7.13 -3.39
C VAL A 17 25.11 -7.86 -3.40
N LYS A 18 25.41 -8.67 -2.38
CA LYS A 18 26.62 -9.49 -2.33
C LYS A 18 26.64 -10.53 -3.46
N GLN A 19 25.51 -11.18 -3.73
CA GLN A 19 25.40 -12.15 -4.82
C GLN A 19 25.58 -11.48 -6.18
N MET A 20 24.90 -10.36 -6.43
CA MET A 20 25.04 -9.58 -7.66
C MET A 20 26.50 -9.14 -7.91
N SER A 21 27.19 -8.70 -6.85
CA SER A 21 28.60 -8.33 -6.94
C SER A 21 29.52 -9.52 -7.24
N HIS A 22 29.22 -10.69 -6.66
CA HIS A 22 29.95 -11.94 -6.94
C HIS A 22 29.74 -12.36 -8.40
N ASP A 23 28.54 -12.19 -8.92
CA ASP A 23 28.15 -12.55 -10.28
C ASP A 23 28.50 -11.48 -11.32
N HIS A 24 29.30 -10.47 -10.92
CA HIS A 24 29.84 -9.43 -11.78
C HIS A 24 28.80 -8.54 -12.47
N PHE A 25 27.64 -8.31 -11.83
CA PHE A 25 26.67 -7.32 -12.31
C PHE A 25 27.30 -5.93 -12.38
N THR A 26 26.97 -5.21 -13.43
CA THR A 26 27.47 -3.88 -13.81
C THR A 26 26.33 -2.84 -13.78
N ARG A 27 26.65 -1.58 -14.10
CA ARG A 27 25.65 -0.50 -14.18
C ARG A 27 24.66 -0.64 -15.34
N SER A 28 24.96 -1.47 -16.34
CA SER A 28 24.05 -1.73 -17.47
C SER A 28 23.11 -2.89 -17.23
N ASP A 29 23.28 -3.62 -16.12
CA ASP A 29 22.37 -4.68 -15.71
C ASP A 29 21.17 -4.09 -14.95
N GLY A 30 20.19 -4.94 -14.62
CA GLY A 30 18.99 -4.52 -13.91
C GLY A 30 18.36 -5.63 -13.07
N VAL A 31 17.38 -5.24 -12.27
CA VAL A 31 16.59 -6.11 -11.40
C VAL A 31 15.17 -6.20 -11.94
N ILE A 32 14.65 -7.42 -12.05
CA ILE A 32 13.23 -7.66 -12.34
C ILE A 32 12.56 -8.12 -11.05
N ALA A 33 11.62 -7.32 -10.55
CA ALA A 33 10.84 -7.61 -9.36
C ALA A 33 9.55 -8.35 -9.73
N LEU A 34 9.57 -9.68 -9.66
CA LEU A 34 8.38 -10.52 -9.89
C LEU A 34 7.77 -10.94 -8.54
N GLY A 35 6.68 -10.30 -8.12
CA GLY A 35 6.02 -10.62 -6.87
C GLY A 35 5.02 -9.55 -6.38
N GLY A 36 4.53 -9.72 -5.15
CA GLY A 36 3.69 -8.72 -4.47
C GLY A 36 4.51 -7.56 -3.87
N GLY A 37 3.86 -6.72 -3.05
CA GLY A 37 4.41 -5.48 -2.50
C GLY A 37 5.75 -5.64 -1.76
N VAL A 38 5.94 -6.75 -1.04
CA VAL A 38 7.20 -7.06 -0.36
C VAL A 38 8.36 -7.18 -1.34
N ILE A 39 8.15 -7.89 -2.45
CA ILE A 39 9.19 -8.13 -3.45
C ILE A 39 9.48 -6.86 -4.24
N THR A 40 8.46 -6.07 -4.58
CA THR A 40 8.65 -4.80 -5.30
C THR A 40 9.48 -3.81 -4.49
N ASP A 41 9.22 -3.68 -3.19
CA ASP A 41 9.98 -2.80 -2.31
C ASP A 41 11.41 -3.29 -2.09
N LEU A 42 11.59 -4.58 -1.83
CA LEU A 42 12.91 -5.19 -1.64
C LEU A 42 13.78 -5.04 -2.89
N ALA A 43 13.23 -5.37 -4.05
CA ALA A 43 13.94 -5.24 -5.33
C ALA A 43 14.25 -3.79 -5.67
N GLY A 44 13.34 -2.86 -5.36
CA GLY A 44 13.57 -1.43 -5.50
C GLY A 44 14.71 -0.92 -4.60
N MET A 45 14.79 -1.42 -3.36
CA MET A 45 15.92 -1.15 -2.46
C MET A 45 17.24 -1.72 -2.98
N VAL A 46 17.23 -2.93 -3.55
CA VAL A 46 18.42 -3.52 -4.18
C VAL A 46 18.87 -2.66 -5.37
N ALA A 47 17.96 -2.31 -6.27
CA ALA A 47 18.25 -1.56 -7.49
C ALA A 47 18.75 -0.13 -7.20
N SER A 48 18.16 0.54 -6.21
CA SER A 48 18.56 1.90 -5.81
C SER A 48 19.95 1.95 -5.16
N LEU A 49 20.31 0.92 -4.37
CA LEU A 49 21.57 0.88 -3.63
C LEU A 49 22.73 0.30 -4.46
N TYR A 50 22.47 -0.70 -5.30
CA TYR A 50 23.54 -1.35 -6.07
C TYR A 50 24.17 -0.36 -7.06
N MET A 51 25.48 -0.15 -6.95
CA MET A 51 26.25 0.82 -7.75
C MET A 51 25.67 2.25 -7.78
N ARG A 52 24.87 2.63 -6.79
CA ARG A 52 24.10 3.90 -6.69
C ARG A 52 22.97 4.04 -7.71
N GLY A 53 22.41 2.93 -8.17
CA GLY A 53 21.31 2.89 -9.13
C GLY A 53 21.64 2.01 -10.33
N ILE A 54 20.77 1.05 -10.59
CA ILE A 54 20.73 0.21 -11.80
C ILE A 54 19.29 0.04 -12.30
N GLY A 55 19.10 -0.55 -13.48
CA GLY A 55 17.77 -0.69 -14.06
C GLY A 55 16.81 -1.48 -13.16
N LEU A 56 15.54 -1.10 -13.15
CA LEU A 56 14.49 -1.74 -12.36
C LEU A 56 13.22 -1.92 -13.20
N ILE A 57 12.77 -3.17 -13.31
CA ILE A 57 11.46 -3.51 -13.88
C ILE A 57 10.60 -4.12 -12.79
N GLN A 58 9.37 -3.66 -12.64
CA GLN A 58 8.40 -4.27 -11.74
C GLN A 58 7.37 -5.10 -12.50
N VAL A 59 7.14 -6.32 -12.03
CA VAL A 59 6.11 -7.24 -12.51
C VAL A 59 5.23 -7.64 -11.31
N PRO A 60 4.32 -6.75 -10.88
CA PRO A 60 3.49 -6.97 -9.69
C PRO A 60 2.51 -8.14 -9.87
N THR A 61 2.50 -9.06 -8.92
CA THR A 61 1.65 -10.28 -8.95
C THR A 61 0.57 -10.34 -7.87
N SER A 62 0.46 -9.31 -7.01
CA SER A 62 -0.64 -9.15 -6.06
C SER A 62 -1.50 -7.95 -6.42
N MET A 63 -2.77 -7.94 -6.00
CA MET A 63 -3.67 -6.82 -6.28
C MET A 63 -3.10 -5.51 -5.72
N THR A 64 -2.65 -5.52 -4.46
CA THR A 64 -2.01 -4.37 -3.79
C THR A 64 -0.81 -3.86 -4.55
N ALA A 65 0.03 -4.75 -5.09
CA ALA A 65 1.18 -4.34 -5.89
C ALA A 65 0.75 -3.76 -7.24
N GLN A 66 -0.28 -4.31 -7.87
CA GLN A 66 -0.77 -3.86 -9.17
C GLN A 66 -1.49 -2.52 -9.10
N VAL A 67 -2.17 -2.18 -8.00
CA VAL A 67 -2.91 -0.92 -7.88
C VAL A 67 -2.16 0.16 -7.11
N ASP A 68 -1.25 -0.24 -6.22
CA ASP A 68 -0.57 0.66 -5.31
C ASP A 68 0.96 0.45 -5.33
N ALA A 69 1.48 -0.59 -4.67
CA ALA A 69 2.91 -0.63 -4.28
C ALA A 69 3.92 -0.51 -5.44
N SER A 70 3.56 -0.94 -6.66
CA SER A 70 4.51 -0.89 -7.79
C SER A 70 4.72 0.49 -8.42
N ILE A 71 3.96 1.50 -7.99
CA ILE A 71 3.98 2.84 -8.56
C ILE A 71 4.28 3.91 -7.52
N GLY A 72 5.12 4.87 -7.92
CA GLY A 72 5.43 6.06 -7.14
C GLY A 72 6.75 5.99 -6.38
N GLY A 73 7.62 5.04 -6.73
CA GLY A 73 9.05 5.04 -6.38
C GLY A 73 9.39 4.84 -4.91
N LYS A 74 8.41 4.72 -4.00
CA LYS A 74 8.71 4.41 -2.61
C LYS A 74 9.19 2.97 -2.53
N THR A 75 10.42 2.78 -2.08
CA THR A 75 11.03 1.47 -1.85
C THR A 75 11.57 1.48 -0.44
N ALA A 76 11.28 0.45 0.35
CA ALA A 76 11.72 0.41 1.73
C ALA A 76 11.85 -1.02 2.27
N VAL A 77 12.64 -1.16 3.33
CA VAL A 77 12.70 -2.36 4.14
C VAL A 77 12.48 -2.03 5.62
N ASN A 78 12.13 -3.05 6.37
CA ASN A 78 11.83 -2.95 7.79
C ASN A 78 13.13 -2.93 8.62
N LEU A 79 13.09 -2.28 9.78
CA LEU A 79 14.14 -2.33 10.80
C LEU A 79 13.55 -2.90 12.10
N GLY A 80 13.76 -4.19 12.34
CA GLY A 80 13.08 -4.89 13.44
C GLY A 80 11.57 -4.83 13.26
N GLU A 81 10.86 -4.26 14.23
CA GLU A 81 9.40 -4.08 14.20
C GLU A 81 8.95 -2.80 13.49
N VAL A 82 9.89 -1.92 13.12
CA VAL A 82 9.57 -0.65 12.45
C VAL A 82 9.47 -0.89 10.94
N LYS A 83 8.25 -0.79 10.40
CA LYS A 83 7.98 -1.01 8.98
C LYS A 83 8.46 0.15 8.11
N ASN A 84 8.93 -0.17 6.91
CA ASN A 84 9.21 0.79 5.82
C ASN A 84 10.13 1.97 6.17
N VAL A 85 10.97 1.85 7.21
CA VAL A 85 11.75 2.99 7.73
C VAL A 85 13.08 3.20 7.01
N MET A 86 13.66 2.15 6.41
CA MET A 86 14.89 2.26 5.63
C MET A 86 14.54 2.19 4.15
N GLY A 87 14.53 3.34 3.47
CA GLY A 87 14.01 3.43 2.11
C GLY A 87 14.68 4.47 1.22
N THR A 88 14.31 4.43 -0.05
CA THR A 88 14.64 5.45 -1.06
C THR A 88 13.43 5.73 -1.95
N PHE A 89 13.41 6.91 -2.57
CA PHE A 89 12.56 7.20 -3.72
C PHE A 89 13.32 6.82 -5.00
N TYR A 90 12.92 5.71 -5.64
CA TYR A 90 13.56 5.14 -6.82
C TYR A 90 12.50 4.62 -7.79
N GLN A 91 12.34 5.30 -8.92
CA GLN A 91 11.35 4.94 -9.94
C GLN A 91 11.81 3.72 -10.75
N PRO A 92 10.90 2.80 -11.10
CA PRO A 92 11.20 1.76 -12.07
C PRO A 92 11.28 2.32 -13.50
N ASP A 93 12.09 1.69 -14.35
CA ASP A 93 12.14 1.97 -15.79
C ASP A 93 10.86 1.48 -16.49
N PHE A 94 10.24 0.42 -15.96
CA PHE A 94 9.02 -0.16 -16.50
C PHE A 94 8.20 -0.91 -15.44
N VAL A 95 6.88 -0.84 -15.56
CA VAL A 95 5.94 -1.64 -14.75
C VAL A 95 5.04 -2.45 -15.68
N LEU A 96 5.08 -3.77 -15.56
CA LEU A 96 4.25 -4.71 -16.31
C LEU A 96 3.13 -5.24 -15.42
N VAL A 97 1.93 -4.68 -15.58
CA VAL A 97 0.73 -5.14 -14.87
C VAL A 97 0.00 -6.17 -15.74
N ASP A 98 -0.03 -7.42 -15.29
CA ASP A 98 -0.83 -8.48 -15.89
C ASP A 98 -1.87 -9.01 -14.88
N PRO A 99 -3.17 -8.68 -15.08
CA PRO A 99 -4.25 -9.17 -14.21
C PRO A 99 -4.37 -10.70 -14.15
N ALA A 100 -3.79 -11.44 -15.11
CA ALA A 100 -3.81 -12.91 -15.08
C ALA A 100 -3.13 -13.48 -13.83
N PHE A 101 -2.11 -12.80 -13.27
CA PHE A 101 -1.48 -13.23 -12.01
C PHE A 101 -2.48 -13.31 -10.85
N LEU A 102 -3.48 -12.42 -10.83
CA LEU A 102 -4.47 -12.36 -9.76
C LEU A 102 -5.41 -13.57 -9.73
N THR A 103 -5.52 -14.31 -10.83
CA THR A 103 -6.37 -15.52 -10.92
C THR A 103 -5.88 -16.68 -10.04
N THR A 104 -4.62 -16.62 -9.61
CA THR A 104 -3.99 -17.65 -8.77
C THR A 104 -4.04 -17.33 -7.27
N LEU A 105 -4.48 -16.11 -6.92
CA LEU A 105 -4.58 -15.68 -5.52
C LEU A 105 -5.81 -16.29 -4.84
N SER A 106 -5.70 -16.45 -3.51
CA SER A 106 -6.89 -16.70 -2.69
C SER A 106 -7.81 -15.48 -2.72
N ASP A 107 -9.10 -15.68 -2.45
CA ASP A 107 -10.06 -14.55 -2.37
C ASP A 107 -9.60 -13.53 -1.34
N ARG A 108 -9.06 -13.97 -0.19
CA ARG A 108 -8.52 -13.09 0.86
C ARG A 108 -7.37 -12.23 0.35
N ASP A 109 -6.39 -12.82 -0.33
CA ASP A 109 -5.22 -12.08 -0.84
C ASP A 109 -5.56 -11.22 -2.08
N LEU A 110 -6.68 -11.51 -2.76
CA LEU A 110 -7.22 -10.63 -3.79
C LEU A 110 -7.91 -9.40 -3.19
N VAL A 111 -8.82 -9.61 -2.23
CA VAL A 111 -9.66 -8.54 -1.68
C VAL A 111 -8.89 -7.60 -0.77
N GLU A 112 -7.80 -8.04 -0.14
CA GLU A 112 -6.95 -7.13 0.63
C GLU A 112 -6.46 -5.96 -0.23
N GLY A 113 -5.99 -6.22 -1.45
CA GLY A 113 -5.57 -5.14 -2.36
C GLY A 113 -6.72 -4.32 -2.93
N TYR A 114 -7.95 -4.83 -2.91
CA TYR A 114 -9.12 -4.04 -3.29
C TYR A 114 -9.43 -2.91 -2.29
N ALA A 115 -9.01 -3.03 -1.03
CA ALA A 115 -9.13 -1.96 -0.05
C ALA A 115 -8.45 -0.66 -0.52
N GLU A 116 -7.29 -0.78 -1.17
CA GLU A 116 -6.55 0.35 -1.75
C GLU A 116 -7.28 0.99 -2.94
N SER A 117 -7.91 0.17 -3.78
CA SER A 117 -8.77 0.67 -4.86
C SER A 117 -10.00 1.41 -4.32
N VAL A 118 -10.61 0.93 -3.24
CA VAL A 118 -11.72 1.64 -2.56
C VAL A 118 -11.24 2.96 -1.96
N LYS A 119 -10.08 2.97 -1.30
CA LYS A 119 -9.46 4.20 -0.77
C LYS A 119 -9.29 5.25 -1.87
N MET A 120 -8.64 4.86 -2.96
CA MET A 120 -8.37 5.77 -4.08
C MET A 120 -9.67 6.21 -4.79
N SER A 121 -10.65 5.33 -4.93
CA SER A 121 -11.91 5.68 -5.59
C SER A 121 -12.72 6.70 -4.80
N LEU A 122 -12.71 6.62 -3.47
CA LEU A 122 -13.37 7.59 -2.59
C LEU A 122 -12.72 8.97 -2.69
N LEU A 123 -11.39 9.03 -2.82
CA LEU A 123 -10.65 10.27 -3.00
C LEU A 123 -10.81 10.86 -4.41
N ALA A 124 -10.92 10.00 -5.43
CA ALA A 124 -11.11 10.40 -6.82
C ALA A 124 -12.54 10.91 -7.11
N GLY A 125 -13.55 10.26 -6.53
CA GLY A 125 -14.94 10.49 -6.90
C GLY A 125 -15.29 9.98 -8.30
N GLY A 126 -16.41 10.46 -8.85
CA GLY A 126 -16.85 10.20 -10.23
C GLY A 126 -16.95 8.71 -10.60
N ASP A 127 -16.62 8.39 -11.85
CA ASP A 127 -16.74 7.05 -12.43
C ASP A 127 -15.97 5.98 -11.63
N PHE A 128 -14.84 6.32 -11.01
CA PHE A 128 -14.08 5.36 -10.22
C PHE A 128 -14.81 5.02 -8.90
N ALA A 129 -15.41 6.03 -8.25
CA ALA A 129 -16.25 5.82 -7.09
C ALA A 129 -17.51 5.03 -7.43
N GLU A 130 -18.10 5.23 -8.61
CA GLU A 130 -19.24 4.46 -9.12
C GLU A 130 -18.86 3.00 -9.42
N LEU A 131 -17.72 2.79 -10.09
CA LEU A 131 -17.21 1.46 -10.42
C LEU A 131 -17.02 0.59 -9.18
N THR A 132 -16.29 1.11 -8.18
CA THR A 132 -16.08 0.40 -6.91
C THR A 132 -17.36 0.29 -6.08
N GLY A 133 -18.28 1.24 -6.19
CA GLY A 133 -19.62 1.15 -5.58
C GLY A 133 -20.51 0.07 -6.19
N SER A 134 -20.28 -0.30 -7.45
CA SER A 134 -21.05 -1.33 -8.17
C SER A 134 -20.63 -2.78 -7.85
N ILE A 135 -19.56 -2.97 -7.08
CA ILE A 135 -19.04 -4.29 -6.71
C ILE A 135 -19.78 -4.75 -5.46
N GLN A 136 -20.53 -5.85 -5.58
CA GLN A 136 -21.40 -6.38 -4.52
C GLN A 136 -20.96 -7.77 -4.03
N SER A 137 -19.88 -8.31 -4.59
CA SER A 137 -19.32 -9.62 -4.26
C SER A 137 -17.87 -9.76 -4.76
N VAL A 138 -17.15 -10.76 -4.26
CA VAL A 138 -15.82 -11.15 -4.80
C VAL A 138 -15.92 -11.56 -6.28
N ALA A 139 -17.03 -12.18 -6.69
CA ALA A 139 -17.26 -12.54 -8.09
C ALA A 139 -17.38 -11.29 -8.98
N ASP A 140 -18.06 -10.25 -8.52
CA ASP A 140 -18.15 -8.97 -9.24
C ASP A 140 -16.78 -8.33 -9.37
N LEU A 141 -15.99 -8.29 -8.29
CA LEU A 141 -14.62 -7.80 -8.31
C LEU A 141 -13.79 -8.54 -9.37
N LYS A 142 -13.82 -9.87 -9.35
CA LYS A 142 -13.11 -10.71 -10.34
C LYS A 142 -13.51 -10.40 -11.77
N SER A 143 -14.79 -10.14 -12.02
CA SER A 143 -15.29 -9.76 -13.36
C SER A 143 -14.87 -8.36 -13.82
N LYS A 144 -14.48 -7.49 -12.88
CA LYS A 144 -14.15 -6.08 -13.10
C LYS A 144 -12.69 -5.74 -12.75
N LEU A 145 -11.80 -6.73 -12.65
CA LEU A 145 -10.40 -6.50 -12.24
C LEU A 145 -9.70 -5.47 -13.11
N VAL A 146 -9.77 -5.62 -14.43
CA VAL A 146 -9.10 -4.73 -15.39
C VAL A 146 -9.52 -3.26 -15.18
N PRO A 147 -10.80 -2.88 -15.26
CA PRO A 147 -11.17 -1.48 -15.08
C PRO A 147 -10.88 -0.94 -13.68
N VAL A 148 -10.94 -1.78 -12.62
CA VAL A 148 -10.59 -1.36 -11.25
C VAL A 148 -9.09 -1.05 -11.16
N ILE A 149 -8.24 -1.90 -11.74
CA ILE A 149 -6.79 -1.73 -11.75
C ILE A 149 -6.42 -0.50 -12.57
N GLU A 150 -6.96 -0.35 -13.79
CA GLU A 150 -6.70 0.80 -14.65
C GLU A 150 -7.10 2.13 -13.99
N ALA A 151 -8.28 2.19 -13.35
CA ALA A 151 -8.72 3.39 -12.64
C ALA A 151 -7.82 3.73 -11.45
N SER A 152 -7.40 2.70 -10.68
CA SER A 152 -6.47 2.87 -9.57
C SER A 152 -5.11 3.39 -10.03
N LEU A 153 -4.56 2.79 -11.09
CA LEU A 153 -3.28 3.15 -11.70
C LEU A 153 -3.28 4.60 -12.22
N ASN A 154 -4.34 4.97 -12.96
CA ASN A 154 -4.47 6.32 -13.49
C ASN A 154 -4.52 7.36 -12.37
N TYR A 155 -5.34 7.13 -11.34
CA TYR A 155 -5.44 8.03 -10.20
C TYR A 155 -4.11 8.14 -9.45
N LYS A 156 -3.47 7.01 -9.13
CA LYS A 156 -2.20 7.00 -8.41
C LYS A 156 -1.10 7.70 -9.20
N ARG A 157 -1.00 7.43 -10.51
CA ARG A 157 -0.06 8.12 -11.40
C ARG A 157 -0.25 9.63 -11.33
N ASP A 158 -1.48 10.11 -11.45
CA ASP A 158 -1.75 11.55 -11.48
C ASP A 158 -1.37 12.24 -10.16
N ILE A 159 -1.59 11.57 -9.02
CA ILE A 159 -1.14 12.06 -7.71
C ILE A 159 0.39 12.03 -7.58
N VAL A 160 1.05 10.96 -8.02
CA VAL A 160 2.52 10.82 -7.98
C VAL A 160 3.20 11.87 -8.86
N VAL A 161 2.66 12.15 -10.04
CA VAL A 161 3.22 13.17 -10.96
C VAL A 161 3.13 14.56 -10.34
N GLN A 162 2.10 14.82 -9.54
CA GLN A 162 1.93 16.10 -8.83
C GLN A 162 2.85 16.22 -7.61
N ASP A 163 3.19 15.10 -6.96
CA ASP A 163 4.00 15.07 -5.74
C ASP A 163 4.77 13.75 -5.61
N GLU A 164 5.91 13.67 -6.31
CA GLU A 164 6.72 12.45 -6.39
C GLU A 164 7.27 12.01 -5.03
N PHE A 165 7.68 12.96 -4.19
CA PHE A 165 8.35 12.69 -2.92
C PHE A 165 7.39 12.62 -1.72
N ASP A 166 6.08 12.72 -1.95
CA ASP A 166 5.05 12.62 -0.90
C ASP A 166 5.17 13.68 0.22
N HIS A 167 5.49 14.92 -0.15
CA HIS A 167 5.65 15.99 0.81
C HIS A 167 4.36 16.80 1.04
N ASN A 168 3.37 16.68 0.17
CA ASN A 168 2.19 17.53 0.15
C ASN A 168 0.93 16.73 -0.22
N GLN A 169 0.46 16.88 -1.46
CA GLN A 169 -0.83 16.39 -1.92
C GLN A 169 -0.92 14.86 -1.91
N ARG A 170 0.19 14.15 -2.13
CA ARG A 170 0.19 12.69 -2.17
C ARG A 170 -0.13 12.06 -0.81
N GLN A 171 -0.02 12.83 0.28
CA GLN A 171 -0.41 12.37 1.62
C GLN A 171 -1.90 12.03 1.74
N ILE A 172 -2.75 12.49 0.81
CA ILE A 172 -4.16 12.09 0.77
C ILE A 172 -4.32 10.57 0.62
N LEU A 173 -3.33 9.91 -0.01
CA LEU A 173 -3.30 8.46 -0.17
C LEU A 173 -3.08 7.73 1.17
N ASN A 174 -2.75 8.44 2.25
CA ASN A 174 -2.69 7.87 3.60
C ASN A 174 -4.07 7.84 4.27
N PHE A 175 -5.17 8.07 3.55
CA PHE A 175 -6.53 7.90 4.07
C PHE A 175 -6.69 6.49 4.67
N GLY A 176 -7.10 6.43 5.94
CA GLY A 176 -7.21 5.19 6.73
C GLY A 176 -5.88 4.64 7.28
N HIS A 177 -4.72 5.08 6.78
CA HIS A 177 -3.42 4.46 7.11
C HIS A 177 -2.96 4.70 8.53
N THR A 178 -3.16 5.88 9.11
CA THR A 178 -2.75 6.13 10.51
C THR A 178 -3.42 5.17 11.50
N PHE A 179 -4.70 4.85 11.28
CA PHE A 179 -5.42 3.89 12.13
C PHE A 179 -5.10 2.45 11.70
N GLY A 180 -5.04 2.21 10.39
CA GLY A 180 -4.73 0.90 9.82
C GLY A 180 -3.35 0.39 10.24
N HIS A 181 -2.29 1.20 10.16
CA HIS A 181 -0.95 0.79 10.59
C HIS A 181 -0.89 0.42 12.07
N ALA A 182 -1.57 1.18 12.94
CA ALA A 182 -1.65 0.85 14.36
C ALA A 182 -2.33 -0.52 14.58
N ILE A 183 -3.45 -0.77 13.90
CA ILE A 183 -4.18 -2.04 13.93
C ILE A 183 -3.33 -3.18 13.36
N GLU A 184 -2.64 -2.94 12.24
CA GLU A 184 -1.80 -3.94 11.57
C GLU A 184 -0.64 -4.39 12.46
N LEU A 185 -0.03 -3.46 13.20
CA LEU A 185 1.03 -3.77 14.17
C LEU A 185 0.49 -4.60 15.34
N MET A 186 -0.64 -4.20 15.92
CA MET A 186 -1.27 -4.90 17.05
C MET A 186 -1.85 -6.27 16.67
N ALA A 187 -2.17 -6.48 15.39
CA ALA A 187 -2.65 -7.77 14.89
C ALA A 187 -1.53 -8.81 14.72
N HIS A 188 -0.25 -8.46 14.89
CA HIS A 188 0.89 -9.38 14.83
C HIS A 188 0.90 -10.33 13.62
N GLY A 189 0.43 -9.87 12.46
CA GLY A 189 0.38 -10.64 11.21
C GLY A 189 -0.91 -11.41 10.94
N ASP A 190 -1.90 -11.34 11.85
CA ASP A 190 -3.21 -11.95 11.66
C ASP A 190 -4.06 -11.21 10.62
N LEU A 191 -3.83 -9.90 10.45
CA LEU A 191 -4.43 -9.08 9.41
C LEU A 191 -3.46 -8.82 8.25
N ARG A 192 -4.00 -8.86 7.02
CA ARG A 192 -3.35 -8.31 5.83
C ARG A 192 -3.38 -6.78 5.88
N HIS A 193 -2.47 -6.14 5.14
CA HIS A 193 -2.40 -4.68 5.08
C HIS A 193 -3.75 -4.06 4.70
N GLY A 194 -4.34 -4.48 3.57
CA GLY A 194 -5.63 -3.94 3.14
C GLY A 194 -6.80 -4.18 4.11
N GLU A 195 -6.75 -5.26 4.90
CA GLU A 195 -7.72 -5.51 5.98
C GLU A 195 -7.58 -4.50 7.13
N ALA A 196 -6.36 -4.11 7.47
CA ALA A 196 -6.13 -3.07 8.47
C ALA A 196 -6.53 -1.69 7.93
N ILE A 197 -6.22 -1.39 6.67
CA ILE A 197 -6.61 -0.14 6.01
C ILE A 197 -8.13 -0.01 5.88
N SER A 198 -8.87 -1.11 5.58
CA SER A 198 -10.32 -1.09 5.51
C SER A 198 -10.97 -0.71 6.84
N ILE A 199 -10.46 -1.25 7.96
CA ILE A 199 -10.90 -0.89 9.31
C ILE A 199 -10.55 0.58 9.60
N GLY A 200 -9.33 1.00 9.25
CA GLY A 200 -8.86 2.37 9.45
C GLY A 200 -9.71 3.42 8.74
N MET A 201 -10.09 3.17 7.47
CA MET A 201 -10.98 4.05 6.69
C MET A 201 -12.36 4.21 7.34
N VAL A 202 -12.97 3.12 7.79
CA VAL A 202 -14.29 3.16 8.43
C VAL A 202 -14.20 3.91 9.76
N ALA A 203 -13.22 3.56 10.60
CA ALA A 203 -13.06 4.14 11.93
C ALA A 203 -12.82 5.66 11.90
N ILE A 204 -11.95 6.16 11.01
CA ILE A 204 -11.72 7.60 10.90
C ILE A 204 -12.93 8.33 10.33
N THR A 205 -13.63 7.73 9.36
CA THR A 205 -14.81 8.35 8.75
C THR A 205 -15.96 8.44 9.75
N ASP A 206 -16.26 7.37 10.49
CA ASP A 206 -17.26 7.37 11.55
C ASP A 206 -16.95 8.44 12.62
N ARG A 207 -15.68 8.57 13.01
CA ARG A 207 -15.27 9.63 13.94
C ARG A 207 -15.54 11.03 13.37
N LEU A 208 -15.17 11.28 12.12
CA LEU A 208 -15.37 12.56 11.45
C LEU A 208 -16.86 12.89 11.26
N GLU A 209 -17.71 11.89 11.04
CA GLU A 209 -19.16 12.09 11.01
C GLU A 209 -19.75 12.49 12.36
N ARG A 210 -19.36 11.78 13.43
CA ARG A 210 -19.79 12.12 14.80
C ARG A 210 -19.33 13.52 15.24
N ASP A 211 -18.21 13.98 14.71
CA ASP A 211 -17.67 15.32 14.94
C ASP A 211 -18.26 16.38 13.99
N GLY A 212 -19.06 16.00 13.01
CA GLY A 212 -19.72 16.90 12.06
C GLY A 212 -18.82 17.41 10.92
N TYR A 213 -17.64 16.83 10.72
CA TYR A 213 -16.73 17.16 9.62
C TYR A 213 -17.12 16.47 8.30
N THR A 214 -17.82 15.34 8.39
CA THR A 214 -18.31 14.57 7.24
C THR A 214 -19.82 14.42 7.33
N LYS A 215 -20.50 14.38 6.17
CA LYS A 215 -21.95 14.15 6.09
C LYS A 215 -22.30 12.79 6.70
N ALA A 216 -23.37 12.74 7.49
CA ALA A 216 -23.88 11.47 8.03
C ALA A 216 -24.14 10.43 6.92
N GLY A 217 -23.70 9.19 7.16
CA GLY A 217 -23.94 8.03 6.29
C GLY A 217 -22.89 7.80 5.20
N VAL A 218 -21.77 8.52 5.20
CA VAL A 218 -20.58 8.22 4.37
C VAL A 218 -19.85 6.98 4.93
N SER A 219 -19.71 6.87 6.24
CA SER A 219 -19.14 5.72 6.96
C SER A 219 -19.90 4.43 6.63
N ASP A 220 -21.24 4.48 6.61
CA ASP A 220 -22.11 3.36 6.19
C ASP A 220 -21.90 2.98 4.72
N GLN A 221 -21.71 3.95 3.83
CA GLN A 221 -21.43 3.70 2.41
C GLN A 221 -20.07 3.02 2.22
N ILE A 222 -19.03 3.47 2.93
CA ILE A 222 -17.71 2.83 2.90
C ILE A 222 -17.80 1.41 3.46
N THR A 223 -18.47 1.25 4.60
CA THR A 223 -18.71 -0.04 5.25
C THR A 223 -19.38 -1.04 4.32
N SER A 224 -20.46 -0.62 3.64
CA SER A 224 -21.21 -1.46 2.70
C SER A 224 -20.33 -1.95 1.53
N ARG A 225 -19.48 -1.07 0.97
CA ARG A 225 -18.55 -1.42 -0.12
C ARG A 225 -17.50 -2.44 0.31
N LEU A 226 -16.94 -2.28 1.51
CA LEU A 226 -15.89 -3.17 2.02
C LEU A 226 -16.47 -4.54 2.41
N LEU A 227 -17.61 -4.55 3.11
CA LEU A 227 -18.29 -5.79 3.51
C LEU A 227 -18.78 -6.62 2.31
N ALA A 228 -19.12 -5.97 1.19
CA ALA A 228 -19.55 -6.66 -0.03
C ALA A 228 -18.52 -7.69 -0.55
N VAL A 229 -17.23 -7.48 -0.30
CA VAL A 229 -16.15 -8.42 -0.67
C VAL A 229 -15.55 -9.15 0.54
N GLY A 230 -16.15 -8.98 1.73
CA GLY A 230 -15.70 -9.64 2.96
C GLY A 230 -14.53 -8.97 3.67
N LEU A 231 -14.18 -7.72 3.36
CA LEU A 231 -13.16 -6.98 4.10
C LEU A 231 -13.66 -6.61 5.51
N PRO A 232 -12.82 -6.69 6.55
CA PRO A 232 -13.20 -6.29 7.90
C PRO A 232 -13.33 -4.77 8.00
N VAL A 233 -14.24 -4.32 8.87
CA VAL A 233 -14.57 -2.89 9.06
C VAL A 233 -14.50 -2.47 10.53
N PHE A 234 -14.10 -3.39 11.40
CA PHE A 234 -14.01 -3.19 12.84
C PHE A 234 -12.79 -3.93 13.42
N SER A 235 -12.20 -3.37 14.47
CA SER A 235 -11.18 -4.00 15.29
C SER A 235 -11.40 -3.64 16.76
N GLU A 236 -11.24 -4.63 17.64
CA GLU A 236 -11.26 -4.45 19.09
C GLU A 236 -10.01 -3.74 19.64
N TYR A 237 -8.97 -3.57 18.82
CA TYR A 237 -7.78 -2.79 19.19
C TYR A 237 -8.08 -1.29 19.31
N ILE A 238 -9.09 -0.80 18.58
CA ILE A 238 -9.48 0.61 18.63
C ILE A 238 -10.00 0.94 20.02
N GLY A 239 -9.34 1.90 20.67
CA GLY A 239 -9.68 2.35 22.02
C GLY A 239 -8.76 1.82 23.12
N GLN A 240 -7.84 0.91 22.79
CA GLN A 240 -6.78 0.47 23.71
C GLN A 240 -5.67 1.54 23.81
N ASP A 241 -4.97 1.62 24.94
CA ASP A 241 -3.91 2.62 25.16
C ASP A 241 -2.79 2.50 24.12
N GLU A 242 -2.38 1.26 23.79
CA GLU A 242 -1.35 0.98 22.79
C GLU A 242 -1.73 1.50 21.41
N PHE A 243 -3.00 1.37 21.00
CA PHE A 243 -3.49 1.91 19.72
C PHE A 243 -3.27 3.41 19.64
N PHE A 244 -3.61 4.16 20.70
CA PHE A 244 -3.41 5.60 20.73
C PHE A 244 -1.94 6.00 20.71
N ASP A 245 -1.06 5.22 21.34
CA ASP A 245 0.37 5.48 21.33
C ASP A 245 0.98 5.24 19.95
N LEU A 246 0.55 4.20 19.24
CA LEU A 246 0.95 3.93 17.86
C LEU A 246 0.45 5.02 16.90
N VAL A 247 -0.82 5.44 17.02
CA VAL A 247 -1.39 6.55 16.22
C VAL A 247 -0.61 7.85 16.43
N LYS A 248 -0.17 8.16 17.66
CA LYS A 248 0.65 9.34 17.94
C LYS A 248 2.04 9.25 17.31
N ARG A 249 2.64 8.06 17.24
CA ARG A 249 3.95 7.84 16.62
C ARG A 249 3.87 8.06 15.10
N ASP A 250 2.90 7.44 14.43
CA ASP A 250 2.66 7.59 12.99
C ASP A 250 2.46 9.07 12.61
N LYS A 251 1.64 9.82 13.37
CA LYS A 251 1.48 11.27 13.14
C LYS A 251 2.76 12.08 13.36
N LYS A 252 3.60 11.72 14.32
CA LYS A 252 4.89 12.39 14.52
C LYS A 252 5.81 12.14 13.33
N GLU A 253 5.86 10.92 12.83
CA GLU A 253 6.65 10.56 11.65
C GLU A 253 6.18 11.33 10.40
N GLN A 254 4.86 11.49 10.21
CA GLN A 254 4.30 12.33 9.14
C GLN A 254 4.57 13.83 9.34
N MET A 255 4.63 14.33 10.58
CA MET A 255 4.90 15.73 10.92
C MET A 255 6.40 16.10 10.86
N ILE A 256 7.33 15.14 10.93
CA ILE A 256 8.78 15.40 10.94
C ILE A 256 9.31 15.96 9.59
N GLY A 257 8.47 16.04 8.54
CA GLY A 257 8.73 16.82 7.32
C GLY A 257 8.48 18.33 7.43
N LEU A 258 7.85 18.81 8.51
CA LEU A 258 7.69 20.23 8.83
C LEU A 258 8.62 20.55 10.00
N ILE A 259 9.81 21.06 9.69
CA ILE A 259 10.71 21.65 10.69
C ILE A 259 9.93 22.71 11.48
N SER A 260 9.70 22.39 12.76
CA SER A 260 9.59 23.27 13.91
C SER A 260 9.40 24.76 13.59
N LEU A 261 8.16 25.25 13.68
CA LEU A 261 7.96 26.64 14.07
C LEU A 261 7.87 26.69 15.60
N GLY A 262 8.96 27.18 16.20
CA GLY A 262 8.89 27.80 17.51
C GLY A 262 8.19 29.15 17.44
#